data_AF-A0A316VPN7-F1
#
_entry.id   AF-A0A316VPN7-F1
#
_cell.length_a   1.000
_cell.length_b   1.000
_cell.length_c   1.000
_cell.angle_alpha   90.00
_cell.angle_beta   90.00
_cell.angle_gamma   90.00
#
_symmetry.space_group_name_H-M   'P 1'
#
loop_
_entity.id
_entity.type
_entity.pdbx_description
1 polymer ?
#
loop_
_entity_poly.entity_id
_entity_poly.type
_entity_poly.pdbx_seq_one_letter_code
_entity_poly.pdbx_strand_id
1 'polypeptide(L)'
;KHIYIEQHSQSIKGRYSISPSSQDVYPPKYDSPKEELKKESSSSANFETHSSAVNVTVWVHNGEEQIHRQEKGHGKHGKPVVVMAKTTMGNLKIDVPQFTCPQPLHIRAKSHTGSVLVHIPPTFSGLLSWQCESGGFKPSADVLARYTPIGEQKKHRGMGKIRVADWVHDQSERGDSAQLITARGSLYLYEAGE
;
A
#
# COMPACT_ATOMS: atom_id res chain seq x y z
N LYS A 1 -8.22 -1.27 -13.09
CA LYS A 1 -8.72 -2.59 -12.61
C LYS A 1 -8.85 -2.53 -11.10
N HIS A 2 -9.93 -3.08 -10.54
CA HIS A 2 -10.09 -3.16 -9.09
C HIS A 2 -10.29 -4.62 -8.67
N ILE A 3 -9.76 -4.98 -7.52
CA ILE A 3 -9.87 -6.30 -6.91
C ILE A 3 -10.38 -6.10 -5.48
N TYR A 4 -11.40 -6.87 -5.10
CA TYR A 4 -11.86 -6.98 -3.73
C TYR A 4 -11.98 -8.47 -3.38
N ILE A 5 -11.29 -8.93 -2.36
CA ILE A 5 -11.39 -10.32 -1.89
C ILE A 5 -11.68 -10.30 -0.41
N GLU A 6 -12.79 -10.90 -0.02
CA GLU A 6 -13.21 -11.05 1.36
C GLU A 6 -13.33 -12.53 1.72
N GLN A 7 -12.64 -12.96 2.77
CA GLN A 7 -12.66 -14.34 3.26
C GLN A 7 -12.84 -14.34 4.78
N HIS A 8 -13.97 -14.86 5.27
CA HIS A 8 -14.27 -14.80 6.69
C HIS A 8 -13.29 -15.61 7.55
N SER A 9 -13.04 -16.87 7.15
CA SER A 9 -12.25 -17.84 7.93
C SER A 9 -11.18 -18.54 7.09
N GLN A 10 -10.78 -17.94 5.98
CA GLN A 10 -9.71 -18.47 5.13
C GLN A 10 -8.63 -17.42 4.92
N SER A 11 -7.38 -17.88 4.82
CA SER A 11 -6.27 -17.00 4.54
C SER A 11 -6.28 -16.56 3.08
N ILE A 12 -6.05 -15.28 2.84
CA ILE A 12 -5.86 -14.76 1.49
C ILE A 12 -4.36 -14.80 1.20
N LYS A 13 -3.97 -15.57 0.18
CA LYS A 13 -2.58 -15.71 -0.24
C LYS A 13 -2.48 -15.65 -1.75
N GLY A 14 -1.43 -15.02 -2.26
CA GLY A 14 -1.14 -15.07 -3.69
C GLY A 14 -0.48 -13.82 -4.24
N ARG A 15 -0.39 -13.78 -5.57
CA ARG A 15 0.12 -12.65 -6.33
C ARG A 15 -1.01 -12.06 -7.14
N TYR A 16 -1.17 -10.75 -7.05
CA TYR A 16 -2.23 -10.01 -7.72
C TYR A 16 -1.60 -8.89 -8.54
N SER A 17 -2.19 -8.60 -9.69
CA SER A 17 -1.76 -7.49 -10.54
C SER A 17 -2.91 -6.52 -10.73
N ILE A 18 -2.63 -5.25 -10.48
CA ILE A 18 -3.56 -4.15 -10.72
C ILE A 18 -2.90 -3.11 -11.63
N SER A 19 -3.72 -2.39 -12.37
CA SER A 19 -3.28 -1.33 -13.24
C SER A 19 -4.37 -0.26 -13.36
N PRO A 20 -4.01 1.04 -13.31
CA PRO A 20 -4.94 2.14 -13.55
C PRO A 20 -5.38 2.22 -15.01
N SER A 21 -4.61 1.68 -15.95
CA SER A 21 -4.93 1.73 -17.39
C SER A 21 -5.77 0.53 -17.87
N SER A 22 -5.71 -0.61 -17.19
CA SER A 22 -6.56 -1.75 -17.54
C SER A 22 -7.97 -1.57 -16.98
N GLN A 23 -8.94 -1.18 -17.81
CA GLN A 23 -10.36 -1.29 -17.43
C GLN A 23 -10.78 -2.76 -17.51
N ASP A 24 -11.28 -3.31 -16.41
CA ASP A 24 -11.84 -4.67 -16.42
C ASP A 24 -13.29 -4.54 -16.88
N VAL A 25 -13.58 -5.04 -18.08
CA VAL A 25 -14.90 -4.88 -18.73
C VAL A 25 -15.95 -5.74 -18.03
N TYR A 26 -15.54 -6.80 -17.32
CA TYR A 26 -16.44 -7.72 -16.61
C TYR A 26 -15.80 -8.24 -15.31
N PRO A 27 -15.65 -7.39 -14.27
CA PRO A 27 -15.16 -7.88 -12.99
C PRO A 27 -16.16 -8.91 -12.44
N PRO A 28 -15.69 -10.05 -11.89
CA PRO A 28 -16.57 -10.97 -11.18
C PRO A 28 -17.40 -10.19 -10.14
N LYS A 29 -18.72 -10.38 -10.10
CA LYS A 29 -19.62 -9.60 -9.22
C LYS A 29 -19.22 -9.66 -7.73
N TYR A 30 -18.54 -10.72 -7.30
CA TYR A 30 -18.06 -10.92 -5.94
C TYR A 30 -16.76 -10.16 -5.62
N ASP A 31 -16.06 -9.66 -6.65
CA ASP A 31 -14.77 -8.99 -6.52
C ASP A 31 -14.85 -7.47 -6.76
N SER A 32 -16.06 -6.91 -6.88
CA SER A 32 -16.23 -5.48 -7.12
C SER A 32 -15.98 -4.70 -5.81
N PRO A 33 -15.07 -3.72 -5.78
CA PRO A 33 -14.86 -2.91 -4.58
C PRO A 33 -16.09 -2.06 -4.26
N LYS A 34 -16.18 -1.60 -3.01
CA LYS A 34 -17.19 -0.62 -2.57
C LYS A 34 -17.19 0.61 -3.48
N GLU A 35 -18.36 1.14 -3.78
CA GLU A 35 -18.56 2.27 -4.72
C GLU A 35 -17.76 3.52 -4.33
N GLU A 36 -17.61 3.80 -3.05
CA GLU A 36 -16.77 4.88 -2.52
C GLU A 36 -15.32 4.75 -2.99
N LEU A 37 -14.78 3.54 -2.93
CA LEU A 37 -13.39 3.27 -3.28
C LEU A 37 -13.15 3.38 -4.79
N LYS A 38 -14.14 3.02 -5.62
CA LYS A 38 -14.10 3.27 -7.08
C LYS A 38 -14.10 4.76 -7.40
N LYS A 39 -14.77 5.58 -6.59
CA LYS A 39 -14.81 7.04 -6.77
C LYS A 39 -13.47 7.69 -6.39
N GLU A 40 -12.78 7.16 -5.38
CA GLU A 40 -11.56 7.75 -4.83
C GLU A 40 -10.27 7.23 -5.45
N SER A 41 -10.27 6.07 -6.11
CA SER A 41 -9.07 5.44 -6.67
C SER A 41 -9.12 5.27 -8.19
N SER A 42 -7.96 5.25 -8.84
CA SER A 42 -7.83 4.86 -10.25
C SER A 42 -7.77 3.34 -10.42
N SER A 43 -7.28 2.64 -9.40
CA SER A 43 -7.18 1.19 -9.32
C SER A 43 -7.04 0.78 -7.85
N SER A 44 -7.51 -0.42 -7.50
CA SER A 44 -7.38 -0.89 -6.12
C SER A 44 -7.24 -2.40 -5.98
N ALA A 45 -6.56 -2.83 -4.93
CA ALA A 45 -6.54 -4.22 -4.46
C ALA A 45 -6.87 -4.23 -2.96
N ASN A 46 -8.02 -4.81 -2.61
CA ASN A 46 -8.54 -4.84 -1.25
C ASN A 46 -8.70 -6.29 -0.78
N PHE A 47 -8.09 -6.61 0.37
CA PHE A 47 -8.11 -7.96 0.95
C PHE A 47 -8.61 -7.88 2.39
N GLU A 48 -9.75 -8.51 2.68
CA GLU A 48 -10.35 -8.50 4.02
C GLU A 48 -10.53 -9.92 4.56
N THR A 49 -10.07 -10.15 5.78
CA THR A 49 -10.33 -11.39 6.52
C THR A 49 -10.79 -11.11 7.94
N HIS A 50 -11.54 -12.02 8.57
CA HIS A 50 -11.87 -11.86 9.99
C HIS A 50 -10.87 -12.59 10.88
N SER A 51 -10.70 -13.90 10.69
CA SER A 51 -9.94 -14.76 11.62
C SER A 51 -8.71 -15.42 10.99
N SER A 52 -8.20 -14.87 9.89
CA SER A 52 -7.13 -15.49 9.11
C SER A 52 -6.03 -14.51 8.70
N ALA A 53 -4.91 -15.07 8.25
CA ALA A 53 -3.78 -14.29 7.75
C ALA A 53 -4.04 -13.77 6.33
N VAL A 54 -3.46 -12.62 6.01
CA VAL A 54 -3.35 -12.10 4.65
C VAL A 54 -1.88 -12.08 4.28
N ASN A 55 -1.50 -12.70 3.16
CA ASN A 55 -0.13 -12.69 2.65
C ASN A 55 -0.15 -12.52 1.14
N VAL A 56 -0.06 -11.28 0.68
CA VAL A 56 -0.26 -10.92 -0.72
C VAL A 56 0.90 -10.12 -1.25
N THR A 57 1.28 -10.42 -2.50
CA THR A 57 2.15 -9.57 -3.30
C THR A 57 1.30 -8.89 -4.37
N VAL A 58 1.35 -7.57 -4.46
CA VAL A 58 0.57 -6.77 -5.40
C VAL A 58 1.51 -6.07 -6.37
N TRP A 59 1.48 -6.48 -7.63
CA TRP A 59 2.20 -5.84 -8.71
C TRP A 59 1.34 -4.72 -9.29
N VAL A 60 1.92 -3.53 -9.39
CA VAL A 60 1.22 -2.35 -9.90
C VAL A 60 1.91 -1.89 -11.18
N HIS A 61 1.27 -2.16 -12.32
CA HIS A 61 1.82 -1.87 -13.64
C HIS A 61 1.12 -0.69 -14.30
N ASN A 62 1.89 0.17 -14.96
CA ASN A 62 1.34 1.10 -15.94
C ASN A 62 1.21 0.36 -17.28
N GLY A 63 0.04 0.38 -17.91
CA GLY A 63 -0.11 -0.12 -19.28
C GLY A 63 0.57 0.82 -20.27
N GLU A 64 1.12 0.26 -21.34
CA GLU A 64 1.95 0.96 -22.34
C GLU A 64 1.24 2.16 -23.00
N GLU A 65 -0.09 2.22 -22.98
CA GLU A 65 -0.90 3.22 -23.68
C GLU A 65 -0.87 4.65 -23.07
N GLN A 66 -0.37 4.86 -21.84
CA GLN A 66 -0.39 6.19 -21.21
C GLN A 66 0.84 7.07 -21.45
N ILE A 67 1.91 6.55 -22.07
CA ILE A 67 3.15 7.32 -22.30
C ILE A 67 2.91 8.54 -23.22
N HIS A 68 1.87 8.53 -24.06
CA HIS A 68 1.59 9.60 -25.03
C HIS A 68 0.55 10.65 -24.58
N ARG A 69 0.02 10.58 -23.35
CA ARG A 69 -1.06 11.50 -22.89
C ARG A 69 -0.67 12.51 -21.82
N GLN A 70 0.60 12.56 -21.41
CA GLN A 70 1.09 13.59 -20.48
C GLN A 70 1.74 14.76 -21.22
N GLU A 71 0.97 15.47 -22.02
CA GLU A 71 1.29 16.86 -22.33
C GLU A 71 0.53 17.78 -21.36
N LYS A 72 1.31 18.60 -20.63
CA LYS A 72 0.91 19.90 -20.05
C LYS A 72 -0.17 19.85 -18.96
N GLY A 73 0.26 19.54 -17.73
CA GLY A 73 -0.51 19.87 -16.54
C GLY A 73 0.33 19.78 -15.28
N HIS A 74 0.98 20.88 -14.89
CA HIS A 74 1.43 21.05 -13.52
C HIS A 74 0.21 20.96 -12.58
N GLY A 75 0.17 19.97 -11.69
CA GLY A 75 -0.55 20.10 -10.41
C GLY A 75 -1.65 19.10 -10.06
N LYS A 76 -1.93 18.02 -10.81
CA LYS A 76 -2.86 16.97 -10.32
C LYS A 76 -2.37 15.58 -10.70
N HIS A 77 -1.56 14.97 -9.82
CA HIS A 77 -1.41 13.52 -9.82
C HIS A 77 -2.83 12.94 -9.72
N GLY A 78 -3.23 12.13 -10.70
CA GLY A 78 -4.59 11.60 -10.80
C GLY A 78 -5.00 10.78 -9.57
N LYS A 79 -6.22 10.21 -9.57
CA LYS A 79 -6.69 9.38 -8.45
C LYS A 79 -5.66 8.31 -8.06
N PRO A 80 -5.39 8.09 -6.77
CA PRO A 80 -4.37 7.15 -6.32
C PRO A 80 -4.66 5.70 -6.71
N VAL A 81 -3.61 4.89 -6.76
CA VAL A 81 -3.70 3.44 -6.74
C VAL A 81 -3.68 2.98 -5.28
N VAL A 82 -4.67 2.18 -4.88
CA VAL A 82 -4.87 1.80 -3.48
C VAL A 82 -4.60 0.31 -3.26
N VAL A 83 -3.71 -0.03 -2.33
CA VAL A 83 -3.50 -1.41 -1.86
C VAL A 83 -3.89 -1.50 -0.40
N MET A 84 -4.94 -2.23 -0.09
CA MET A 84 -5.49 -2.35 1.26
C MET A 84 -5.54 -3.81 1.70
N ALA A 85 -5.10 -4.07 2.93
CA ALA A 85 -5.42 -5.31 3.61
C ALA A 85 -5.92 -5.05 5.03
N LYS A 86 -6.88 -5.86 5.45
CA LYS A 86 -7.47 -5.79 6.79
C LYS A 86 -7.68 -7.20 7.34
N THR A 87 -7.29 -7.42 8.59
CA THR A 87 -7.66 -8.62 9.34
C THR A 87 -8.04 -8.30 10.79
N THR A 88 -8.99 -9.02 11.39
CA THR A 88 -9.24 -8.88 12.85
C THR A 88 -8.27 -9.75 13.63
N MET A 89 -7.99 -10.97 13.18
CA MET A 89 -7.04 -11.88 13.79
C MET A 89 -6.17 -12.52 12.71
N GLY A 90 -4.86 -12.44 12.88
CA GLY A 90 -3.89 -13.02 11.97
C GLY A 90 -2.80 -12.02 11.60
N ASN A 91 -1.68 -12.56 11.14
CA ASN A 91 -0.61 -11.73 10.60
C ASN A 91 -1.00 -11.24 9.20
N LEU A 92 -0.59 -10.01 8.90
CA LEU A 92 -0.86 -9.36 7.63
C LEU A 92 0.49 -9.06 6.97
N LYS A 93 0.71 -9.57 5.77
CA LYS A 93 1.82 -9.24 4.88
C LYS A 93 1.28 -8.65 3.57
N ILE A 94 1.68 -7.42 3.27
CA ILE A 94 1.55 -6.81 1.93
C ILE A 94 2.96 -6.64 1.37
N ASP A 95 3.14 -7.01 0.12
CA ASP A 95 4.37 -6.77 -0.61
C ASP A 95 4.05 -6.07 -1.93
N VAL A 96 4.62 -4.88 -2.14
CA VAL A 96 4.49 -4.12 -3.40
C VAL A 96 5.89 -3.98 -3.99
N PRO A 97 6.34 -4.92 -4.83
CA PRO A 97 7.73 -4.98 -5.26
C PRO A 97 8.10 -3.89 -6.26
N GLN A 98 7.15 -3.47 -7.08
CA GLN A 98 7.37 -2.48 -8.12
C GLN A 98 6.13 -1.60 -8.29
N PHE A 99 6.37 -0.30 -8.50
CA PHE A 99 5.33 0.69 -8.77
C PHE A 99 5.82 1.71 -9.83
N THR A 100 5.31 1.57 -11.05
CA THR A 100 5.73 2.40 -12.21
C THR A 100 4.67 3.41 -12.65
N CYS A 101 3.59 3.56 -11.90
CA CYS A 101 2.50 4.47 -12.27
C CYS A 101 2.80 5.93 -11.87
N PRO A 102 2.33 6.92 -12.66
CA PRO A 102 2.48 8.33 -12.31
C PRO A 102 1.52 8.81 -11.21
N GLN A 103 0.44 8.08 -10.96
CA GLN A 103 -0.49 8.34 -9.86
C GLN A 103 0.19 8.06 -8.50
N PRO A 104 -0.34 8.58 -7.38
CA PRO A 104 0.17 8.24 -6.05
C PRO A 104 -0.18 6.80 -5.66
N LEU A 105 0.70 6.13 -4.90
CA LEU A 105 0.46 4.82 -4.29
C LEU A 105 0.02 4.97 -2.84
N HIS A 106 -1.16 4.46 -2.51
CA HIS A 106 -1.71 4.47 -1.15
C HIS A 106 -1.80 3.05 -0.60
N ILE A 107 -1.00 2.73 0.42
CA ILE A 107 -0.98 1.43 1.09
C ILE A 107 -1.66 1.55 2.46
N ARG A 108 -2.59 0.64 2.75
CA ARG A 108 -3.27 0.59 4.04
C ARG A 108 -3.28 -0.83 4.59
N ALA A 109 -2.60 -1.05 5.70
CA ALA A 109 -2.53 -2.34 6.36
C ALA A 109 -3.08 -2.21 7.78
N LYS A 110 -4.14 -2.97 8.08
CA LYS A 110 -4.78 -2.95 9.41
C LYS A 110 -4.95 -4.35 9.96
N SER A 111 -4.45 -4.57 11.17
CA SER A 111 -4.79 -5.73 11.98
C SER A 111 -5.45 -5.29 13.29
N HIS A 112 -6.31 -6.10 13.90
CA HIS A 112 -6.66 -5.90 15.31
C HIS A 112 -5.73 -6.73 16.20
N THR A 113 -5.57 -8.03 15.91
CA THR A 113 -4.62 -8.91 16.59
C THR A 113 -3.73 -9.62 15.57
N GLY A 114 -2.43 -9.35 15.63
CA GLY A 114 -1.42 -9.88 14.73
C GLY A 114 -0.43 -8.81 14.29
N SER A 115 0.72 -9.25 13.80
CA SER A 115 1.72 -8.33 13.27
C SER A 115 1.39 -7.92 11.84
N VAL A 116 1.75 -6.70 11.49
CA VAL A 116 1.61 -6.13 10.15
C VAL A 116 2.99 -5.97 9.56
N LEU A 117 3.20 -6.51 8.37
CA LEU A 117 4.43 -6.47 7.60
C LEU A 117 4.13 -5.89 6.22
N VAL A 118 4.78 -4.79 5.87
CA VAL A 118 4.61 -4.14 4.57
C VAL A 118 5.98 -4.01 3.90
N HIS A 119 6.07 -4.42 2.64
CA HIS A 119 7.21 -4.09 1.78
C HIS A 119 6.75 -3.01 0.80
N ILE A 120 7.44 -1.87 0.84
CA ILE A 120 7.19 -0.75 -0.08
C ILE A 120 8.20 -0.80 -1.23
N PRO A 121 7.81 -0.36 -2.44
CA PRO A 121 8.76 -0.30 -3.55
C PRO A 121 9.82 0.77 -3.26
N PRO A 122 11.05 0.63 -3.80
CA PRO A 122 12.11 1.64 -3.64
C PRO A 122 11.72 3.04 -4.16
N THR A 123 10.79 3.07 -5.11
CA THR A 123 10.23 4.30 -5.69
C THR A 123 9.17 4.98 -4.80
N PHE A 124 8.79 4.40 -3.66
CA PHE A 124 7.79 4.99 -2.75
C PHE A 124 8.30 6.32 -2.19
N SER A 125 7.48 7.36 -2.29
CA SER A 125 7.80 8.71 -1.82
C SER A 125 6.58 9.42 -1.27
N GLY A 126 6.51 9.51 0.06
CA GLY A 126 5.37 10.15 0.70
C GLY A 126 5.23 9.88 2.19
N LEU A 127 4.00 9.96 2.68
CA LEU A 127 3.71 9.98 4.11
C LEU A 127 3.52 8.57 4.67
N LEU A 128 4.26 8.24 5.72
CA LEU A 128 4.04 7.08 6.57
C LEU A 128 3.32 7.50 7.85
N SER A 129 2.22 6.83 8.17
CA SER A 129 1.58 6.87 9.49
C SER A 129 1.52 5.47 10.09
N TRP A 130 1.85 5.36 11.36
CA TRP A 130 1.84 4.08 12.06
C TRP A 130 1.24 4.21 13.46
N GLN A 131 0.52 3.18 13.90
CA GLN A 131 -0.11 3.14 15.21
C GLN A 131 -0.21 1.70 15.72
N CYS A 132 0.23 1.48 16.97
CA CYS A 132 0.02 0.23 17.68
C CYS A 132 -0.36 0.43 19.14
N GLU A 133 -1.22 -0.40 19.74
CA GLU A 133 -1.52 -0.31 21.19
C GLU A 133 -0.52 -1.12 22.02
N SER A 134 -0.12 -2.29 21.51
CA SER A 134 0.99 -3.08 22.04
C SER A 134 1.99 -3.41 20.94
N GLY A 135 3.23 -3.77 21.32
CA GLY A 135 4.33 -3.96 20.37
C GLY A 135 5.06 -2.65 20.04
N GLY A 136 5.53 -2.53 18.80
CA GLY A 136 6.27 -1.36 18.33
C GLY A 136 6.41 -1.32 16.81
N PHE A 137 6.88 -0.18 16.30
CA PHE A 137 7.22 0.02 14.89
C PHE A 137 8.69 -0.28 14.66
N LYS A 138 8.96 -1.17 13.69
CA LYS A 138 10.28 -1.70 13.36
C LYS A 138 10.53 -1.52 11.85
N PRO A 139 10.95 -0.33 11.41
CA PRO A 139 11.40 -0.14 10.04
C PRO A 139 12.73 -0.86 9.83
N SER A 140 12.99 -1.29 8.61
CA SER A 140 14.27 -1.82 8.20
C SER A 140 15.34 -0.74 8.08
N ALA A 141 16.61 -1.12 7.91
CA ALA A 141 17.71 -0.17 7.80
C ALA A 141 17.56 0.75 6.57
N ASP A 142 17.14 0.19 5.43
CA ASP A 142 16.96 0.92 4.17
C ASP A 142 15.76 1.87 4.22
N VAL A 143 14.70 1.48 4.92
CA VAL A 143 13.57 2.38 5.19
C VAL A 143 14.00 3.49 6.14
N LEU A 144 14.74 3.16 7.20
CA LEU A 144 15.19 4.12 8.21
C LEU A 144 16.12 5.18 7.60
N ALA A 145 17.00 4.80 6.67
CA ALA A 145 17.89 5.71 5.96
C ALA A 145 17.14 6.83 5.21
N ARG A 146 15.89 6.58 4.81
CA ARG A 146 15.05 7.50 4.03
C ARG A 146 13.89 8.11 4.82
N TYR A 147 13.74 7.70 6.08
CA TYR A 147 12.64 8.10 6.94
C TYR A 147 12.97 9.38 7.70
N THR A 148 12.17 10.42 7.49
CA THR A 148 12.22 11.66 8.26
C THR A 148 10.99 11.73 9.17
N PRO A 149 11.15 11.65 10.51
CA PRO A 149 10.01 11.75 11.43
C PRO A 149 9.34 13.13 11.32
N ILE A 150 8.01 13.16 11.39
CA ILE A 150 7.20 14.38 11.40
C ILE A 150 6.49 14.49 12.74
N GLY A 151 6.75 15.56 13.47
CA GLY A 151 6.15 15.83 14.77
C GLY A 151 6.64 14.88 15.88
N GLU A 152 5.94 14.91 17.01
CA GLU A 152 6.27 14.12 18.19
C GLU A 152 6.03 12.63 17.95
N GLN A 153 7.10 11.83 17.98
CA GLN A 153 7.01 10.37 17.92
C GLN A 153 6.69 9.83 19.31
N LYS A 154 5.64 9.02 19.42
CA LYS A 154 5.31 8.32 20.66
C LYS A 154 5.63 6.85 20.49
N LYS A 155 5.84 6.14 21.61
CA LYS A 155 6.11 4.70 21.62
C LYS A 155 5.14 3.87 20.75
N HIS A 156 3.89 4.30 20.70
CA HIS A 156 2.74 3.57 20.16
C HIS A 156 2.12 4.25 18.92
N ARG A 157 2.65 5.39 18.49
CA ARG A 157 2.17 6.07 17.28
C ARG A 157 3.20 7.04 16.75
N GLY A 158 3.23 7.19 15.44
CA GLY A 158 4.13 8.12 14.80
C GLY A 158 3.75 8.40 13.36
N MET A 159 4.39 9.43 12.82
CA MET A 159 4.27 9.83 11.43
C MET A 159 5.63 10.26 10.92
N GLY A 160 5.88 10.07 9.63
CA GLY A 160 7.06 10.61 8.98
C GLY A 160 6.95 10.58 7.47
N LYS A 161 7.93 11.16 6.80
CA LYS A 161 8.05 11.13 5.34
C LYS A 161 9.11 10.10 4.96
N ILE A 162 8.82 9.30 3.95
CA ILE A 162 9.78 8.42 3.28
C ILE A 162 10.14 9.06 1.96
N ARG A 163 11.43 9.20 1.68
CA ARG A 163 11.94 9.65 0.38
C ARG A 163 12.18 8.47 -0.54
N VAL A 164 12.20 8.73 -1.84
CA VAL A 164 12.65 7.77 -2.86
C VAL A 164 14.05 7.25 -2.51
N ALA A 165 14.35 5.99 -2.86
CA ALA A 165 15.69 5.42 -2.68
C ALA A 165 16.76 6.19 -3.47
N ASP A 166 17.95 6.35 -2.89
CA ASP A 166 19.00 7.21 -3.47
C ASP A 166 19.48 6.74 -4.84
N TRP A 167 19.38 5.44 -5.11
CA TRP A 167 19.76 4.83 -6.40
C TRP A 167 18.66 4.96 -7.48
N VAL A 168 17.45 5.41 -7.12
CA VAL A 168 16.37 5.67 -8.07
C VAL A 168 16.51 7.10 -8.61
N HIS A 169 16.66 7.20 -9.94
CA HIS A 169 16.88 8.48 -10.63
C HIS A 169 15.66 9.41 -10.65
N ASP A 170 14.45 8.88 -10.53
CA ASP A 170 13.22 9.67 -10.48
C ASP A 170 12.87 10.02 -9.02
N GLN A 171 13.23 11.23 -8.60
CA GLN A 171 13.00 11.77 -7.26
C GLN A 171 11.64 12.50 -7.13
N SER A 172 10.71 12.27 -8.06
CA SER A 172 9.40 12.91 -8.06
C SER A 172 8.60 12.60 -6.79
N GLU A 173 8.16 13.64 -6.08
CA GLU A 173 7.21 13.51 -4.98
C GLU A 173 5.80 13.33 -5.54
N ARG A 174 5.37 12.07 -5.68
CA ARG A 174 4.03 11.72 -6.20
C ARG A 174 2.91 11.87 -5.16
N GLY A 175 3.26 12.02 -3.88
CA GLY A 175 2.29 12.10 -2.79
C GLY A 175 1.81 10.72 -2.33
N ASP A 176 2.70 9.73 -2.32
CA ASP A 176 2.37 8.39 -1.85
C ASP A 176 1.97 8.41 -0.36
N SER A 177 1.28 7.37 0.10
CA SER A 177 0.99 7.23 1.52
C SER A 177 0.95 5.78 1.98
N ALA A 178 1.37 5.55 3.22
CA ALA A 178 1.33 4.26 3.88
C ALA A 178 0.73 4.43 5.29
N GLN A 179 -0.28 3.62 5.61
CA GLN A 179 -0.90 3.57 6.93
C GLN A 179 -0.84 2.15 7.48
N LEU A 180 -0.12 1.98 8.59
CA LEU A 180 0.08 0.70 9.26
C LEU A 180 -0.55 0.76 10.65
N ILE A 181 -1.55 -0.08 10.93
CA ILE A 181 -2.25 -0.09 12.21
C ILE A 181 -2.36 -1.53 12.73
N THR A 182 -2.01 -1.75 14.00
CA THR A 182 -2.36 -2.97 14.72
C THR A 182 -2.81 -2.64 16.14
N ALA A 183 -3.82 -3.29 16.72
CA ALA A 183 -4.05 -3.09 18.16
C ALA A 183 -3.02 -3.90 18.95
N ARG A 184 -2.91 -5.20 18.65
CA ARG A 184 -2.02 -6.15 19.33
C ARG A 184 -1.06 -6.81 18.35
N GLY A 185 0.16 -6.29 18.24
CA GLY A 185 1.19 -6.86 17.37
C GLY A 185 2.31 -5.87 17.08
N SER A 186 3.34 -6.29 16.34
CA SER A 186 4.35 -5.35 15.86
C SER A 186 4.07 -4.89 14.44
N LEU A 187 4.51 -3.69 14.12
CA LEU A 187 4.47 -3.14 12.77
C LEU A 187 5.88 -3.23 12.19
N TYR A 188 5.98 -3.78 11.00
CA TYR A 188 7.23 -3.93 10.27
C TYR A 188 7.09 -3.29 8.89
N LEU A 189 8.10 -2.53 8.49
CA LEU A 189 8.16 -1.87 7.20
C LEU A 189 9.54 -2.11 6.59
N TYR A 190 9.56 -2.74 5.42
CA TYR A 190 10.78 -3.06 4.68
C TYR A 190 10.72 -2.43 3.29
N GLU A 191 11.88 -2.29 2.67
CA GLU A 191 11.95 -2.10 1.22
C GLU A 191 11.73 -3.45 0.53
N ALA A 192 11.08 -3.45 -0.63
CA ALA A 192 10.93 -4.67 -1.41
C ALA A 192 12.27 -5.12 -2.00
N GLY A 193 12.66 -6.36 -1.75
CA GLY A 193 13.92 -6.95 -2.20
C GLY A 193 14.97 -7.11 -1.09
N GLU A 194 14.70 -6.55 0.09
CA GLU A 194 15.40 -6.85 1.36
C GLU A 194 14.98 -8.21 1.93
#